data_AF-A0A373URS2-F1
#
_entry.id   AF-A0A373URS2-F1
#
_cell.length_a   1.000
_cell.length_b   1.000
_cell.length_c   1.000
_cell.angle_alpha   90.00
_cell.angle_beta   90.00
_cell.angle_gamma   90.00
#
_symmetry.space_group_name_H-M   'P 1'
#
loop_
_entity.id
_entity.type
_entity.pdbx_description
1 polymer ?
#
loop_
_entity_poly.entity_id
_entity_poly.type
_entity_poly.pdbx_seq_one_letter_code
_entity_poly.pdbx_strand_id
1 'polypeptide(L)'
;MTDYTINENETDNITEKKENENLEDLFAEVEQLIAHMEEDISLDESFLCYEQGMKKLKHCSERIDSIEKKMLVLNEQGMLEEF
;
A
#
# COMPACT_ATOMS: atom_id res chain seq x y z
N MET A 1 -7.79 17.87 -35.77
CA MET A 1 -6.45 18.35 -35.35
C MET A 1 -6.59 18.70 -33.88
N THR A 2 -6.34 17.83 -32.92
CA THR A 2 -5.65 16.53 -32.85
C THR A 2 -6.49 15.58 -31.98
N ASP A 3 -6.65 14.33 -32.41
CA ASP A 3 -7.27 13.29 -31.61
C ASP A 3 -6.37 12.95 -30.42
N TYR A 4 -6.85 13.22 -29.20
CA TYR A 4 -6.20 12.73 -27.98
C TYR A 4 -6.57 11.25 -27.82
N THR A 5 -5.78 10.39 -28.45
CA THR A 5 -5.78 8.96 -28.14
C THR A 5 -5.24 8.80 -26.72
N ILE A 6 -6.13 8.54 -25.76
CA ILE A 6 -5.76 8.07 -24.43
C ILE A 6 -5.11 6.71 -24.62
N ASN A 7 -3.85 6.61 -24.24
CA ASN A 7 -3.04 5.40 -24.31
C ASN A 7 -3.51 4.43 -23.23
N GLU A 8 -4.11 3.30 -23.62
CA GLU A 8 -4.64 2.25 -22.72
C GLU A 8 -3.54 1.53 -21.90
N ASN A 9 -2.27 1.90 -22.06
CA ASN A 9 -1.13 1.23 -21.41
C ASN A 9 -0.75 1.80 -20.03
N GLU A 10 -1.39 2.87 -19.54
CA GLU A 10 -1.10 3.43 -18.21
C GLU A 10 -1.87 2.76 -17.06
N THR A 11 -2.96 2.05 -17.36
CA THR A 11 -3.80 1.42 -16.32
C THR A 11 -3.26 0.09 -15.80
N ASP A 12 -2.45 -0.62 -16.60
CA ASP A 12 -1.92 -1.94 -16.19
C ASP A 12 -0.73 -1.83 -15.22
N ASN A 13 0.06 -0.76 -15.33
CA ASN A 13 1.27 -0.58 -14.51
C ASN A 13 0.95 -0.15 -13.04
N ILE A 14 -0.23 0.42 -12.81
CA ILE A 14 -0.70 0.83 -11.46
C ILE A 14 -1.18 -0.39 -10.66
N THR A 15 -1.65 -1.43 -11.35
CA THR A 15 -2.26 -2.61 -10.73
C THR A 15 -1.21 -3.63 -10.29
N GLU A 16 -0.13 -3.83 -11.06
CA GLU A 16 0.98 -4.72 -10.71
C GLU A 16 1.89 -4.18 -9.58
N LYS A 17 1.99 -2.85 -9.44
CA LYS A 17 2.84 -2.25 -8.39
C LYS A 17 2.28 -2.48 -6.98
N LYS A 18 0.94 -2.52 -6.83
CA LYS A 18 0.27 -2.77 -5.55
C LYS A 18 0.43 -4.20 -5.03
N GLU A 19 0.68 -5.19 -5.89
CA GLU A 19 0.88 -6.57 -5.43
C GLU A 19 2.29 -6.83 -4.88
N ASN A 20 3.26 -6.01 -5.26
CA ASN A 20 4.68 -6.21 -4.92
C ASN A 20 5.21 -5.33 -3.79
N GLU A 21 4.45 -4.35 -3.31
CA GLU A 21 4.82 -3.62 -2.09
C GLU A 21 4.74 -4.58 -0.89
N ASN A 22 5.89 -4.79 -0.23
CA ASN A 22 5.97 -5.57 1.00
C ASN A 22 5.51 -4.70 2.19
N LEU A 23 5.30 -5.31 3.36
CA LEU A 23 4.82 -4.58 4.54
C LEU A 23 5.87 -3.56 5.02
N GLU A 24 7.14 -3.90 4.88
CA GLU A 24 8.27 -3.07 5.27
C GLU A 24 8.32 -1.75 4.50
N ASP A 25 8.09 -1.78 3.19
CA ASP A 25 8.05 -0.61 2.30
C ASP A 25 6.86 0.27 2.67
N LEU A 26 5.69 -0.34 2.92
CA LEU A 26 4.50 0.40 3.34
C LEU A 26 4.70 1.10 4.69
N PHE A 27 5.34 0.43 5.65
CA PHE A 27 5.68 1.06 6.93
C PHE A 27 6.71 2.17 6.77
N ALA A 28 7.74 1.99 5.94
CA ALA A 28 8.73 3.03 5.67
C ALA A 28 8.09 4.28 5.05
N GLU A 29 7.11 4.11 4.15
CA GLU A 29 6.38 5.23 3.58
C GLU A 29 5.46 5.94 4.58
N VAL A 30 4.87 5.20 5.54
CA VAL A 30 4.12 5.80 6.65
C VAL A 30 5.05 6.57 7.60
N GLU A 31 6.24 6.05 7.89
CA GLU A 31 7.24 6.75 8.71
C GLU A 31 7.72 8.04 8.03
N GLN A 32 7.97 8.02 6.72
CA GLN A 32 8.33 9.22 5.95
C GLN A 32 7.21 10.27 5.99
N LEU A 33 5.96 9.82 5.88
CA LEU A 33 4.81 10.71 5.96
C LEU A 33 4.68 11.37 7.33
N ILE A 34 4.90 10.61 8.41
CA ILE A 34 4.93 11.14 9.78
C ILE A 34 6.06 12.16 9.92
N ALA A 35 7.28 11.83 9.46
CA ALA A 35 8.41 12.74 9.52
C ALA A 35 8.14 14.05 8.76
N HIS A 36 7.48 13.98 7.60
CA HIS A 36 7.09 15.18 6.86
C HIS A 36 6.00 16.00 7.58
N MET A 37 5.07 15.34 8.29
CA MET A 37 4.08 16.02 9.12
C MET A 37 4.67 16.70 10.36
N GLU A 38 5.85 16.29 10.80
CA GLU A 38 6.58 16.94 11.91
C GLU A 38 7.35 18.20 11.47
N GLU A 39 7.48 18.42 10.16
CA GLU A 39 8.02 19.65 9.59
C GLU A 39 6.98 20.79 9.62
N ASP A 40 7.40 22.01 9.28
CA ASP A 40 6.53 23.18 9.22
C ASP A 40 5.74 23.20 7.90
N ILE A 41 4.77 22.29 7.79
CA ILE A 41 3.86 22.15 6.63
C ILE A 41 2.56 22.92 6.82
N SER A 42 1.90 23.26 5.72
CA SER A 42 0.58 23.90 5.79
C SER A 42 -0.50 22.94 6.29
N LEU A 43 -1.60 23.51 6.79
CA LEU A 43 -2.76 22.72 7.22
C LEU A 43 -3.33 21.87 6.07
N ASP A 44 -3.39 22.41 4.86
CA ASP A 44 -3.89 21.69 3.68
C ASP A 44 -2.97 20.51 3.31
N GLU A 45 -1.65 20.72 3.39
CA GLU A 45 -0.67 19.64 3.21
C GLU A 45 -0.79 18.58 4.32
N SER A 46 -1.07 18.98 5.56
CA SER A 46 -1.28 18.04 6.66
C SER A 46 -2.50 17.15 6.45
N PHE A 47 -3.58 17.67 5.85
CA PHE A 47 -4.77 16.89 5.49
C PHE A 47 -4.46 15.88 4.39
N LEU A 48 -3.72 16.29 3.37
CA LEU A 48 -3.26 15.40 2.30
C LEU A 48 -2.38 14.28 2.87
N CYS A 49 -1.45 14.63 3.75
CA CYS A 49 -0.59 13.65 4.41
C CYS A 49 -1.44 12.65 5.21
N TYR A 50 -2.34 13.14 6.06
CA TYR A 50 -3.23 12.28 6.85
C TYR A 50 -4.06 11.32 5.98
N GLU A 51 -4.65 11.80 4.88
CA GLU A 51 -5.41 10.95 3.96
C GLU A 51 -4.54 9.84 3.35
N GLN A 52 -3.32 10.20 2.92
CA GLN A 52 -2.36 9.25 2.38
C GLN A 52 -1.95 8.19 3.43
N GLY A 53 -1.71 8.62 4.67
CA GLY A 53 -1.36 7.71 5.77
C GLY A 53 -2.47 6.72 6.06
N MET A 54 -3.72 7.19 6.11
CA MET A 54 -4.88 6.31 6.31
C MET A 54 -5.05 5.28 5.18
N LYS A 55 -4.83 5.70 3.92
CA LYS A 55 -4.86 4.78 2.77
C LYS A 55 -3.77 3.71 2.86
N LYS A 56 -2.56 4.08 3.28
CA LYS A 56 -1.43 3.13 3.45
C LYS A 56 -1.69 2.16 4.58
N LEU A 57 -2.13 2.63 5.75
CA LEU A 57 -2.47 1.77 6.89
C LEU A 57 -3.58 0.76 6.54
N LYS A 58 -4.58 1.19 5.78
CA LYS A 58 -5.61 0.29 5.26
C LYS A 58 -5.00 -0.81 4.38
N HIS A 59 -4.07 -0.44 3.49
CA HIS A 59 -3.39 -1.40 2.63
C HIS A 59 -2.52 -2.40 3.41
N CYS A 60 -1.81 -1.94 4.45
CA CYS A 60 -1.10 -2.83 5.38
C CYS A 60 -2.05 -3.86 5.99
N SER A 61 -3.22 -3.43 6.48
CA SER A 61 -4.22 -4.34 7.05
C SER A 61 -4.68 -5.39 6.04
N GLU A 62 -4.99 -4.98 4.81
CA GLU A 62 -5.41 -5.91 3.74
C GLU A 62 -4.30 -6.93 3.41
N ARG A 63 -3.03 -6.52 3.49
CA ARG A 63 -1.88 -7.39 3.26
C ARG A 63 -1.70 -8.41 4.39
N ILE A 64 -1.83 -7.97 5.65
CA ILE A 64 -1.77 -8.85 6.83
C ILE A 64 -2.86 -9.91 6.74
N ASP A 65 -4.10 -9.52 6.47
CA ASP A 65 -5.23 -10.45 6.29
C ASP A 65 -4.96 -11.48 5.17
N SER A 66 -4.28 -11.07 4.10
CA SER A 66 -3.89 -11.97 3.00
C SER A 66 -2.85 -13.00 3.45
N ILE A 67 -1.86 -12.58 4.24
CA ILE A 67 -0.83 -13.46 4.80
C ILE A 67 -1.46 -14.45 5.77
N GLU A 68 -2.35 -14.00 6.67
CA GLU A 68 -3.09 -14.85 7.60
C GLU A 68 -3.90 -15.92 6.87
N LYS A 69 -4.65 -15.54 5.83
CA LYS A 69 -5.40 -16.49 5.00
C LYS A 69 -4.50 -17.51 4.31
N LYS A 70 -3.36 -17.08 3.76
CA LYS A 70 -2.38 -17.99 3.14
C LYS A 70 -1.81 -18.96 4.17
N MET A 71 -1.57 -18.51 5.40
CA MET A 71 -1.10 -19.36 6.50
C MET A 71 -2.15 -20.40 6.91
N LEU A 72 -3.43 -20.02 7.01
CA LEU A 72 -4.53 -20.95 7.30
C LEU A 72 -4.67 -22.05 6.21
N VAL A 73 -4.55 -21.66 4.95
CA VAL A 73 -4.57 -22.57 3.78
C VAL A 73 -3.39 -23.56 3.87
N LEU A 74 -2.17 -23.09 4.16
CA LEU A 74 -1.00 -23.96 4.40
C LEU A 74 -1.22 -24.96 5.55
N ASN A 75 -1.89 -24.55 6.63
CA ASN A 75 -2.26 -25.42 7.74
C ASN A 75 -3.29 -26.50 7.32
N GLU A 76 -4.28 -26.15 6.48
CA GLU A 76 -5.30 -27.10 5.98
C GLU A 76 -4.77 -28.07 4.90
N GLN A 77 -3.77 -27.68 4.11
CA GLN A 77 -3.11 -28.54 3.12
C GLN A 77 -1.85 -29.25 3.65
N GLY A 78 -1.49 -29.00 4.91
CA GLY A 78 -0.76 -29.95 5.74
C GLY A 78 0.75 -29.83 5.80
N MET A 79 1.39 -28.65 5.70
CA MET A 79 2.80 -28.48 6.08
C MET A 79 3.19 -27.08 6.61
N LEU A 80 3.96 -27.14 7.72
CA LEU A 80 4.66 -26.15 8.56
C LEU A 80 3.89 -24.94 9.10
N GLU A 81 3.46 -25.11 10.35
CA GLU A 81 3.31 -24.08 11.37
C GLU A 81 4.54 -24.15 12.30
N GLU A 82 5.37 -23.11 12.33
CA GLU A 82 6.26 -22.79 13.46
C GLU A 82 6.16 -21.28 13.73
N PHE A 83 5.72 -20.94 14.94
CA PHE A 83 6.02 -19.68 15.61
C PHE A 83 6.90 -19.99 16.83
#